data_AF-A0A1X1VG57-F1
#
_entry.id   AF-A0A1X1VG57-F1
#
_cell.length_a   1.000
_cell.length_b   1.000
_cell.length_c   1.000
_cell.angle_alpha   90.00
_cell.angle_beta   90.00
_cell.angle_gamma   90.00
#
_symmetry.space_group_name_H-M   'P 1'
#
loop_
_entity.id
_entity.type
_entity.pdbx_description
1 polymer ?
#
loop_
_entity_poly.entity_id
_entity_poly.type
_entity_poly.pdbx_seq_one_letter_code
_entity_poly.pdbx_strand_id
1 'polypeptide(L)'
;MTQDVDPQVIKQAAAAWRQVHDEAAAAFTRLAGVLQGSAGMAGTDNGAHAWASKYDLLCGGCDGATGVIECASAAVIAAGQVTDLLYVTAVNHENADQQSALNHQGPQPFRPRESPYLL
;
A
#
# COMPACT_ATOMS: atom_id res chain seq x y z
N MET A 1 6.15 13.33 27.14
CA MET A 1 4.86 12.79 26.67
C MET A 1 5.19 11.79 25.58
N THR A 2 5.32 10.51 25.91
CA THR A 2 5.51 9.46 24.90
C THR A 2 4.12 8.96 24.56
N GLN A 3 3.68 9.20 23.33
CA GLN A 3 2.46 8.61 22.83
C GLN A 3 2.79 7.15 22.54
N ASP A 4 2.23 6.22 23.34
CA ASP A 4 2.37 4.80 23.07
C ASP A 4 1.75 4.51 21.71
N VAL A 5 2.58 4.09 20.76
CA VAL A 5 2.14 3.69 19.43
C VAL A 5 1.91 2.19 19.47
N ASP A 6 0.66 1.76 19.28
CA ASP A 6 0.34 0.33 19.16
C ASP A 6 0.57 -0.15 17.72
N PRO A 7 1.59 -0.99 17.45
CA PRO A 7 1.87 -1.48 16.10
C PRO A 7 0.75 -2.35 15.52
N GLN A 8 -0.05 -3.02 16.37
CA GLN A 8 -1.16 -3.85 15.89
C GLN A 8 -2.26 -3.01 15.25
N VAL A 9 -2.55 -1.84 15.81
CA VAL A 9 -3.53 -0.91 15.23
C VAL A 9 -3.06 -0.45 13.84
N ILE A 10 -1.76 -0.18 13.69
CA ILE A 10 -1.18 0.21 12.39
C ILE A 10 -1.24 -0.95 11.39
N LYS A 11 -0.97 -2.19 11.82
CA LYS A 11 -1.13 -3.39 10.96
C LYS A 11 -2.58 -3.61 10.51
N GLN A 12 -3.54 -3.37 11.40
CA GLN A 12 -4.97 -3.44 11.04
C GLN A 12 -5.32 -2.37 10.00
N ALA A 13 -4.81 -1.15 10.15
CA ALA A 13 -4.98 -0.09 9.14
C ALA A 13 -4.33 -0.48 7.79
N ALA A 14 -3.14 -1.10 7.81
CA ALA A 14 -2.52 -1.63 6.60
C ALA A 14 -3.40 -2.70 5.93
N ALA A 15 -3.98 -3.62 6.70
CA ALA A 15 -4.89 -4.63 6.17
C ALA A 15 -6.17 -4.04 5.55
N ALA A 16 -6.72 -2.98 6.15
CA ALA A 16 -7.86 -2.27 5.58
C ALA A 16 -7.49 -1.59 4.24
N TRP A 17 -6.32 -0.95 4.15
CA TRP A 17 -5.82 -0.38 2.89
C TRP A 17 -5.54 -1.45 1.84
N ARG A 18 -5.13 -2.66 2.25
CA ARG A 18 -4.99 -3.79 1.33
C ARG A 18 -6.33 -4.19 0.71
N GLN A 19 -7.40 -4.22 1.50
CA GLN A 19 -8.76 -4.46 0.97
C GLN A 19 -9.18 -3.37 -0.01
N VAL A 20 -8.90 -2.09 0.31
CA VAL A 20 -9.16 -0.96 -0.60
C VAL A 20 -8.39 -1.11 -1.91
N HIS A 21 -7.12 -1.50 -1.85
CA HIS A 21 -6.32 -1.79 -3.04
C HIS A 21 -6.96 -2.89 -3.89
N ASP A 22 -7.37 -4.00 -3.29
CA ASP A 22 -7.92 -5.15 -4.01
C ASP A 22 -9.27 -4.80 -4.67
N GLU A 23 -10.13 -4.06 -3.97
CA GLU A 23 -11.39 -3.55 -4.51
C GLU A 23 -11.18 -2.54 -5.64
N ALA A 24 -10.23 -1.61 -5.48
CA ALA A 24 -9.87 -0.63 -6.49
C ALA A 24 -9.28 -1.31 -7.73
N ALA A 25 -8.42 -2.32 -7.56
CA ALA A 25 -7.86 -3.09 -8.65
C ALA A 25 -8.96 -3.85 -9.42
N ALA A 26 -9.90 -4.48 -8.70
CA ALA A 26 -11.03 -5.15 -9.32
C ALA A 26 -11.94 -4.16 -10.08
N ALA A 27 -12.19 -2.98 -9.52
CA ALA A 27 -12.95 -1.92 -10.19
C ALA A 27 -12.23 -1.40 -11.44
N PHE A 28 -10.91 -1.21 -11.36
CA PHE A 28 -10.07 -0.84 -12.48
C PHE A 28 -10.14 -1.87 -13.61
N THR A 29 -10.04 -3.16 -13.31
CA THR A 29 -10.17 -4.23 -14.32
C THR A 29 -11.54 -4.19 -15.00
N ARG A 30 -12.63 -3.99 -14.24
CA ARG A 30 -13.98 -3.86 -14.83
C ARG A 30 -14.09 -2.64 -15.74
N LEU A 31 -13.58 -1.49 -15.29
CA LEU A 31 -13.56 -0.25 -16.06
C LEU A 31 -12.78 -0.42 -17.36
N ALA A 32 -11.57 -0.99 -17.29
CA ALA A 32 -10.76 -1.28 -18.46
C ALA A 32 -11.49 -2.21 -19.44
N GLY A 33 -12.19 -3.23 -18.95
CA GLY A 33 -12.99 -4.12 -19.80
C GLY A 33 -14.14 -3.41 -20.53
N VAL A 34 -14.87 -2.52 -19.85
CA VAL A 34 -15.94 -1.70 -20.47
C VAL A 34 -15.38 -0.77 -21.54
N LEU A 35 -14.25 -0.11 -21.24
CA LEU A 35 -13.62 0.80 -22.18
C LEU A 35 -13.04 0.05 -23.40
N GLN A 36 -12.45 -1.13 -23.19
CA GLN A 36 -11.99 -1.97 -24.28
C GLN A 36 -13.16 -2.42 -25.18
N GLY A 37 -14.29 -2.81 -24.59
CA GLY A 37 -15.49 -3.19 -25.35
C GLY A 37 -16.06 -2.05 -26.21
N SER A 38 -15.87 -0.81 -25.77
CA SER A 38 -16.35 0.38 -26.50
C SER A 38 -15.37 0.84 -27.58
N ALA A 39 -14.07 0.55 -27.47
CA ALA A 39 -13.04 1.00 -28.41
C ALA A 39 -13.28 0.51 -29.87
N GLY A 40 -13.98 -0.61 -30.06
CA GLY A 40 -14.31 -1.15 -31.39
C GLY A 40 -15.51 -0.50 -32.07
N MET A 41 -16.17 0.48 -31.45
CA MET A 41 -17.41 1.08 -31.96
C MET A 41 -17.20 2.19 -33.00
N ALA A 42 -15.94 2.56 -33.29
CA ALA A 42 -15.64 3.54 -34.33
C ALA A 42 -15.93 2.95 -35.72
N GLY A 43 -16.91 3.52 -36.43
CA GLY A 43 -17.10 3.31 -37.87
C GLY A 43 -16.01 3.98 -38.74
N THR A 44 -16.22 3.99 -40.05
CA THR A 44 -15.27 4.58 -41.02
C THR A 44 -15.64 5.98 -41.50
N ASP A 45 -16.70 6.57 -40.96
CA ASP A 45 -17.15 7.91 -41.35
C ASP A 45 -16.43 9.01 -40.53
N ASN A 46 -16.59 10.27 -40.97
CA ASN A 46 -15.99 11.42 -40.31
C ASN A 46 -16.48 11.61 -38.86
N GLY A 47 -17.71 11.19 -38.55
CA GLY A 47 -18.26 11.24 -37.20
C GLY A 47 -17.60 10.23 -36.27
N ALA A 48 -17.33 9.03 -36.78
CA ALA A 48 -16.62 7.98 -36.07
C ALA A 48 -15.16 8.36 -35.80
N HIS A 49 -14.46 8.98 -36.75
CA HIS A 49 -13.12 9.51 -36.50
C HIS A 49 -13.11 10.63 -35.44
N ALA A 50 -14.10 11.53 -35.47
CA ALA A 50 -14.25 12.58 -34.47
C ALA A 50 -14.61 12.01 -33.07
N TRP A 51 -15.33 10.89 -33.01
CA TRP A 51 -15.59 10.17 -31.77
C TRP A 51 -14.32 9.49 -31.25
N ALA A 52 -13.62 8.71 -32.07
CA ALA A 52 -12.42 7.96 -31.69
C ALA A 52 -11.33 8.87 -31.12
N SER A 53 -11.05 9.99 -31.80
CA SER A 53 -10.07 10.99 -31.34
C SER A 53 -10.37 11.56 -29.95
N LYS A 54 -11.65 11.70 -29.56
CA LYS A 54 -12.03 12.13 -28.20
C LYS A 54 -12.02 10.97 -27.21
N TYR A 55 -12.43 9.79 -27.67
CA TYR A 55 -12.53 8.59 -26.85
C TYR A 55 -11.16 8.12 -26.37
N ASP A 56 -10.18 8.08 -27.27
CA ASP A 56 -8.81 7.64 -26.94
C ASP A 56 -8.19 8.55 -25.89
N LEU A 57 -8.29 9.88 -26.07
CA LEU A 57 -7.85 10.89 -25.10
C LEU A 57 -8.52 10.75 -23.72
N LEU A 58 -9.83 10.43 -23.69
CA LEU A 58 -10.56 10.23 -22.44
C LEU A 58 -10.10 8.97 -21.71
N CYS A 59 -9.79 7.91 -22.45
CA CYS A 59 -9.41 6.61 -21.89
C CYS A 59 -7.94 6.58 -21.47
N GLY A 60 -7.02 6.98 -22.35
CA GLY A 60 -5.58 7.01 -22.12
C GLY A 60 -4.97 8.27 -22.74
N GLY A 61 -4.61 9.24 -21.90
CA GLY A 61 -3.86 10.40 -22.34
C GLY A 61 -2.42 10.01 -22.68
N CYS A 62 -1.85 10.57 -23.75
CA CYS A 62 -0.42 10.46 -24.09
C CYS A 62 0.44 11.52 -23.37
N ASP A 63 -0.20 12.33 -22.50
CA ASP A 63 0.29 13.64 -22.08
C ASP A 63 0.39 13.73 -20.54
N GLY A 64 0.10 12.65 -19.82
CA GLY A 64 0.20 12.54 -18.35
C GLY A 64 -0.75 13.44 -17.55
N ALA A 65 -1.70 14.11 -18.21
CA ALA A 65 -2.58 15.09 -17.58
C ALA A 65 -4.04 14.65 -17.42
N THR A 66 -4.56 13.73 -18.25
CA THR A 66 -5.98 13.35 -18.21
C THR A 66 -6.23 12.04 -18.95
N GLY A 67 -6.63 11.02 -18.21
CA GLY A 67 -7.16 9.77 -18.75
C GLY A 67 -7.76 8.96 -17.60
N VAL A 68 -8.97 8.42 -17.79
CA VAL A 68 -9.67 7.67 -16.75
C VAL A 68 -8.87 6.44 -16.29
N ILE A 69 -8.11 5.80 -17.19
CA ILE A 69 -7.22 4.67 -16.86
C ILE A 69 -6.01 5.11 -16.03
N GLU A 70 -5.39 6.24 -16.36
CA GLU A 70 -4.26 6.78 -15.59
C GLU A 70 -4.70 7.16 -14.17
N CYS A 71 -5.81 7.89 -14.03
CA CYS A 71 -6.33 8.25 -12.71
C CYS A 71 -6.70 7.03 -11.86
N ALA A 72 -7.37 6.04 -12.46
CA ALA A 72 -7.78 4.83 -11.77
C ALA A 72 -6.57 3.96 -11.36
N SER A 73 -5.57 3.83 -12.24
CA SER A 73 -4.34 3.10 -11.91
C SER A 73 -3.52 3.79 -10.82
N ALA A 74 -3.45 5.13 -10.82
CA ALA A 74 -2.81 5.90 -9.76
C ALA A 74 -3.46 5.65 -8.39
N ALA A 75 -4.79 5.55 -8.32
CA ALA A 75 -5.50 5.23 -7.09
C ALA A 75 -5.18 3.81 -6.57
N VAL A 76 -5.10 2.82 -7.47
CA VAL A 76 -4.68 1.44 -7.10
C VAL A 76 -3.26 1.43 -6.55
N ILE A 77 -2.32 2.09 -7.26
CA ILE A 77 -0.92 2.18 -6.84
C ILE A 77 -0.80 2.86 -5.48
N ALA A 78 -1.48 3.99 -5.28
CA ALA A 78 -1.46 4.72 -4.02
C ALA A 78 -1.98 3.87 -2.85
N ALA A 79 -3.08 3.13 -3.03
CA ALA A 79 -3.60 2.24 -1.99
C ALA A 79 -2.61 1.11 -1.61
N GLY A 80 -1.91 0.56 -2.61
CA GLY A 80 -0.83 -0.40 -2.39
C GLY A 80 0.34 0.21 -1.60
N GLN A 81 0.78 1.41 -1.99
CA GLN A 81 1.87 2.11 -1.30
C GLN A 81 1.52 2.44 0.16
N VAL A 82 0.29 2.87 0.43
CA VAL A 82 -0.16 3.13 1.81
C VAL A 82 -0.15 1.84 2.63
N THR A 83 -0.58 0.72 2.05
CA THR A 83 -0.51 -0.61 2.71
C THR A 83 0.92 -0.92 3.14
N ASP A 84 1.87 -0.83 2.21
CA ASP A 84 3.27 -1.19 2.47
C ASP A 84 3.91 -0.26 3.51
N LEU A 85 3.66 1.05 3.40
CA LEU A 85 4.20 2.04 4.34
C LEU A 85 3.66 1.84 5.75
N LEU A 86 2.37 1.53 5.91
CA LEU A 86 1.79 1.25 7.23
C LEU A 86 2.38 -0.03 7.82
N TYR A 87 2.52 -1.09 7.01
CA TYR A 87 3.10 -2.34 7.49
C TYR A 87 4.55 -2.18 7.94
N VAL A 88 5.38 -1.50 7.13
CA VAL A 88 6.78 -1.21 7.47
C VAL A 88 6.86 -0.33 8.72
N THR A 89 6.01 0.68 8.84
CA THR A 89 5.93 1.53 10.03
C THR A 89 5.63 0.72 11.29
N ALA A 90 4.67 -0.20 11.24
CA ALA A 90 4.34 -1.05 12.37
C ALA A 90 5.51 -1.95 12.78
N VAL A 91 6.17 -2.59 11.83
CA VAL A 91 7.35 -3.43 12.10
C VAL A 91 8.49 -2.61 12.72
N ASN A 92 8.69 -1.38 12.25
CA ASN A 92 9.71 -0.49 12.83
C ASN A 92 9.41 -0.15 14.30
N HIS A 93 8.15 0.10 14.65
CA HIS A 93 7.76 0.31 16.04
C HIS A 93 7.97 -0.95 16.89
N GLU A 94 7.55 -2.13 16.42
CA GLU A 94 7.77 -3.39 17.15
C GLU A 94 9.25 -3.65 17.42
N ASN A 95 10.11 -3.41 16.43
CA ASN A 95 11.55 -3.58 16.58
C ASN A 95 12.15 -2.56 17.56
N ALA A 96 11.70 -1.31 17.53
CA ALA A 96 12.15 -0.27 18.45
C ALA A 96 11.74 -0.57 19.90
N ASP A 97 10.51 -1.09 20.11
CA ASP A 97 10.01 -1.45 21.43
C ASP A 97 10.79 -2.65 22.01
N GLN A 98 11.07 -3.67 21.18
CA GLN A 98 11.88 -4.83 21.59
C GLN A 98 13.31 -4.42 21.96
N GLN A 99 13.96 -3.57 21.15
CA GLN A 99 15.30 -3.07 21.45
C GLN A 99 15.32 -2.21 22.71
N SER A 100 14.31 -1.36 22.90
CA SER A 100 14.16 -0.57 24.12
C SER A 100 14.00 -1.46 25.34
N ALA A 101 13.20 -2.54 25.26
CA ALA A 101 13.04 -3.49 26.35
C ALA A 101 14.36 -4.20 26.72
N LEU A 102 15.16 -4.60 25.72
CA LEU A 102 16.48 -5.23 25.93
C LEU A 102 17.48 -4.26 26.58
N ASN A 103 17.54 -3.02 26.12
CA ASN A 103 18.46 -2.01 26.64
C ASN A 103 18.15 -1.61 28.10
N HIS A 104 16.90 -1.74 28.53
CA HIS A 104 16.49 -1.48 29.92
C HIS A 104 16.60 -2.72 30.84
N GLN A 105 17.01 -3.89 30.33
CA GLN A 105 17.48 -4.96 31.19
C GLN A 105 18.84 -4.55 31.77
N GLY A 106 18.82 -4.01 32.99
CA GLY A 106 20.04 -3.68 33.73
C GLY A 106 21.00 -4.88 33.83
N PRO A 107 22.29 -4.66 34.17
CA PRO A 107 23.27 -5.73 34.25
C PRO A 107 22.73 -6.86 35.10
N GLN A 108 22.70 -8.07 34.53
CA GLN A 108 22.32 -9.29 35.24
C GLN A 108 23.16 -9.34 36.53
N PRO A 109 22.56 -9.51 37.72
CA PRO A 109 23.33 -9.60 38.95
C PRO A 109 24.32 -10.76 38.80
N PHE A 110 25.61 -10.45 38.96
CA PHE A 110 26.65 -11.47 39.01
C PHE A 110 26.27 -12.44 40.12
N ARG A 111 25.91 -13.69 39.78
CA ARG A 111 25.81 -14.76 40.77
C ARG A 111 27.24 -15.20 41.10
N PRO A 112 27.74 -14.96 42.32
CA PRO A 112 29.03 -15.51 42.72
C PRO A 112 28.94 -17.03 42.58
N ARG A 113 29.95 -17.65 41.95
CA ARG A 113 30.12 -19.11 42.02
C ARG A 113 30.20 -19.45 43.51
N GLU A 114 29.30 -20.32 43.98
CA GLU A 114 29.45 -20.93 45.29
C GLU A 114 30.84 -21.57 45.33
N SER A 115 31.70 -21.03 46.19
CA SER A 115 33.04 -21.54 46.37
C SER A 115 32.89 -22.97 46.90
N PRO A 116 33.42 -24.01 46.23
CA PRO A 116 33.39 -25.34 46.80
C PRO A 116 34.24 -25.30 48.07
N TYR A 117 33.58 -25.40 49.22
CA TYR A 117 34.24 -25.59 50.50
C TYR A 117 35.04 -26.90 50.41
N LEU A 118 36.36 -26.80 50.31
CA LEU A 118 37.27 -27.92 50.54
C LEU A 118 37.60 -27.95 52.03
N LEU A 119 36.97 -28.90 52.72
CA LEU A 119 37.42 -29.43 54.01
C LEU A 119 38.69 -30.28 53.82
#